data_AF-A0A1H8IBY6-F1
#
_entry.id   AF-A0A1H8IBY6-F1
#
_cell.length_a   1.000
_cell.length_b   1.000
_cell.length_c   1.000
_cell.angle_alpha   90.00
_cell.angle_beta   90.00
_cell.angle_gamma   90.00
#
_symmetry.space_group_name_H-M   'P 1'
#
loop_
_entity.id
_entity.type
_entity.pdbx_description
1 polymer ?
#
loop_
_entity_poly.entity_id
_entity_poly.type
_entity_poly.pdbx_seq_one_letter_code
_entity_poly.pdbx_strand_id
1 'polypeptide(L)' 'MKTSNLLEQIEDLRKSMIEVAVEKGFSSEESIIMSHKLDQLLNQYEQEKRLRKHRRPF' A
#
# COMPACT_ATOMS: atom_id res chain seq x y z
N MET A 1 -5.82 18.12 9.23
CA MET A 1 -5.13 16.83 9.30
C MET A 1 -5.55 15.99 8.11
N LYS A 2 -4.67 15.62 7.17
CA LYS A 2 -5.01 14.65 6.09
C LYS A 2 -3.79 14.14 5.30
N THR A 3 -2.69 13.83 5.99
CA THR A 3 -1.70 12.86 5.47
C THR A 3 -2.18 11.41 5.62
N SER A 4 -3.35 11.21 6.21
CA SER A 4 -3.84 9.93 6.74
C SER A 4 -4.35 8.97 5.67
N ASN A 5 -4.81 9.44 4.52
CA ASN A 5 -5.65 8.61 3.66
C ASN A 5 -4.89 7.52 2.88
N LEU A 6 -3.66 7.78 2.40
CA LEU A 6 -2.90 6.76 1.65
C LEU A 6 -2.27 5.70 2.59
N LEU A 7 -1.75 6.13 3.74
CA LEU A 7 -1.19 5.20 4.74
C LEU A 7 -2.27 4.30 5.35
N GLU A 8 -3.46 4.84 5.60
CA GLU A 8 -4.62 4.07 6.06
C GLU A 8 -5.05 3.03 5.02
N GLN A 9 -5.14 3.42 3.74
CA GLN A 9 -5.42 2.47 2.64
C GLN A 9 -4.38 1.36 2.51
N ILE A 10 -3.08 1.69 2.67
CA ILE A 10 -2.00 0.69 2.67
C ILE A 10 -2.21 -0.31 3.81
N GLU A 11 -2.52 0.18 5.01
CA GLU A 11 -2.67 -0.66 6.18
C GLU A 11 -3.93 -1.54 6.11
N ASP A 12 -5.06 -0.99 5.64
CA ASP A 12 -6.31 -1.75 5.49
C ASP A 12 -6.18 -2.82 4.41
N LEU A 13 -5.53 -2.51 3.28
CA LEU A 13 -5.27 -3.47 2.23
C LEU A 13 -4.26 -4.55 2.68
N ARG A 14 -3.24 -4.17 3.47
CA ARG A 14 -2.28 -5.12 4.05
C ARG A 14 -2.97 -6.14 4.94
N LYS A 15 -3.88 -5.69 5.82
CA LYS A 15 -4.66 -6.60 6.68
C LYS A 15 -5.53 -7.54 5.86
N SER A 16 -6.28 -6.99 4.90
CA SER A 16 -7.15 -7.77 4.01
C SER A 16 -6.36 -8.82 3.22
N MET A 17 -5.19 -8.43 2.70
CA MET A 17 -4.29 -9.35 1.98
C MET A 17 -3.81 -10.50 2.87
N ILE A 18 -3.43 -10.22 4.13
CA ILE A 18 -2.99 -11.25 5.07
C ILE A 18 -4.16 -12.19 5.39
N GLU A 19 -5.35 -11.66 5.65
CA GLU A 19 -6.54 -12.48 5.94
C GLU A 19 -6.84 -13.46 4.80
N VAL A 20 -6.87 -12.98 3.55
CA VAL A 20 -7.09 -13.84 2.38
C VAL A 20 -5.92 -14.79 2.14
N ALA A 21 -4.67 -14.37 2.37
CA ALA A 21 -3.53 -15.25 2.22
C ALA A 21 -3.51 -16.38 3.26
N VAL A 22 -4.01 -16.12 4.47
CA VAL A 22 -4.20 -17.13 5.51
C VAL A 22 -5.34 -18.08 5.14
N GLU A 23 -6.46 -17.57 4.61
CA GLU A 23 -7.63 -18.38 4.27
C GLU A 23 -7.45 -19.19 2.98
N LYS A 24 -6.92 -18.57 1.92
CA LYS A 24 -6.88 -19.10 0.56
C LYS A 24 -5.47 -19.48 0.09
N GLY A 25 -4.45 -19.11 0.86
CA GLY A 25 -3.04 -19.32 0.53
C GLY A 25 -2.41 -18.11 -0.15
N PHE A 26 -1.10 -17.93 0.07
CA PHE A 26 -0.31 -16.83 -0.49
C PHE A 26 -0.19 -16.88 -2.01
N SER A 27 -0.30 -18.07 -2.62
CA SER A 27 -0.27 -18.27 -4.07
C SER A 27 -1.66 -18.30 -4.72
N SER A 28 -2.72 -18.04 -3.96
CA SER A 28 -4.05 -17.88 -4.56
C SER A 28 -4.07 -16.66 -5.47
N GLU A 29 -4.85 -16.73 -6.55
CA GLU A 29 -5.02 -15.62 -7.48
C GLU A 29 -5.45 -14.34 -6.76
N GLU A 30 -6.31 -14.46 -5.75
CA GLU A 30 -6.80 -13.33 -4.96
C GLU A 30 -5.71 -12.69 -4.10
N SER A 31 -4.88 -13.51 -3.43
CA SER A 31 -3.71 -13.03 -2.69
C SER A 31 -2.71 -12.32 -3.60
N ILE A 32 -2.47 -12.86 -4.81
CA ILE A 32 -1.57 -12.27 -5.81
C ILE A 32 -2.12 -10.92 -6.32
N ILE A 33 -3.41 -10.84 -6.62
CA ILE A 33 -4.04 -9.58 -7.04
C ILE A 33 -3.93 -8.53 -5.92
N MET A 34 -4.15 -8.93 -4.67
CA MET A 34 -4.03 -8.01 -3.55
C MET A 34 -2.59 -7.58 -3.27
N SER A 35 -1.59 -8.46 -3.43
CA SER A 35 -0.19 -8.07 -3.30
C SER A 35 0.21 -7.05 -4.36
N HIS A 36 -0.24 -7.21 -5.61
CA HIS A 36 0.00 -6.22 -6.65
C HIS A 36 -0.65 -4.86 -6.34
N LYS A 37 -1.88 -4.85 -5.82
CA LYS A 37 -2.55 -3.61 -5.39
C LYS A 37 -1.81 -2.94 -4.23
N LEU A 38 -1.33 -3.72 -3.27
CA LEU A 38 -0.55 -3.20 -2.14
C LEU A 38 0.76 -2.57 -2.62
N ASP A 39 1.47 -3.22 -3.54
CA ASP A 39 2.69 -2.68 -4.15
C ASP A 39 2.43 -1.37 -4.90
N GLN A 40 1.29 -1.25 -5.59
CA GLN A 40 0.91 0.01 -6.26
C GLN A 40 0.74 1.16 -5.26
N LEU A 41 0.06 0.92 -4.13
CA LEU A 41 -0.12 1.94 -3.09
C LEU A 41 1.21 2.33 -2.43
N LEU A 42 2.09 1.36 -2.15
CA LEU A 42 3.43 1.61 -1.62
C LEU A 42 4.27 2.46 -2.58
N ASN A 43 4.22 2.14 -3.88
CA ASN A 43 4.91 2.90 -4.91
C ASN A 43 4.38 4.34 -5.02
N GLN A 44 3.06 4.54 -4.90
CA GLN A 44 2.46 5.88 -4.85
C GLN A 44 2.94 6.65 -3.62
N TYR A 45 2.95 6.02 -2.45
CA TYR A 45 3.40 6.66 -1.21
C TYR A 45 4.86 7.11 -1.30
N GLU A 46 5.74 6.27 -1.85
CA GLU A 46 7.15 6.64 -2.02
C GLU A 46 7.32 7.76 -3.06
N GLN A 47 6.50 7.81 -4.11
CA GLN A 47 6.47 8.94 -5.04
C GLN A 47 6.05 10.25 -4.34
N GLU A 48 4.96 10.24 -3.56
CA GLU A 48 4.51 11.42 -2.81
C GLU A 48 5.56 11.90 -1.81
N LYS A 49 6.21 10.97 -1.11
CA LYS A 49 7.30 11.25 -0.17
C LYS A 49 8.50 11.88 -0.87
N ARG A 50 8.89 11.37 -2.05
CA ARG A 50 9.96 11.96 -2.88
C ARG A 50 9.59 13.38 -3.31
N LEU A 51 8.38 13.62 -3.81
CA LEU A 51 7.93 14.97 -4.20
C LEU A 51 7.95 15.97 -3.04
N ARG A 52 7.56 15.53 -1.84
CA ARG A 52 7.62 16.38 -0.62
C ARG A 52 9.06 16.74 -0.24
N LYS A 53 10.02 15.82 -0.40
CA LYS A 53 11.45 16.09 -0.13
C LYS A 53 12.04 17.11 -1.10
N HIS A 54 11.68 17.05 -2.39
CA HIS A 54 12.19 18.00 -3.40
C HIS A 54 11.56 19.41 -3.30
N ARG A 55 10.45 19.56 -2.55
CA ARG A 55 9.75 20.84 -2.35
C ARG A 55 10.24 21.66 -1.15
N ARG A 56 11.27 21.22 -0.42
CA ARG A 56 11.87 22.02 0.66
C ARG A 56 12.99 22.87 0.05
N PRO A 57 12.82 24.20 -0.12
CA PRO A 57 13.96 25.06 -0.43
C PRO A 57 14.91 25.08 0.78
N PHE A 58 16.21 25.14 0.51
CA PHE A 58 17.25 25.41 1.50
C PHE A 58 17.04 26.78 2.14
#